data_AF-A0A959CY47-F1
#
_entry.id   AF-A0A959CY47-F1
#
_cell.length_a   1.000
_cell.length_b   1.000
_cell.length_c   1.000
_cell.angle_alpha   90.00
_cell.angle_beta   90.00
_cell.angle_gamma   90.00
#
_symmetry.space_group_name_H-M   'P 1'
#
loop_
_entity.id
_entity.type
_entity.pdbx_description
1 polymer ?
#
loop_
_entity_poly.entity_id
_entity_poly.type
_entity_poly.pdbx_seq_one_letter_code
_entity_poly.pdbx_strand_id
1 'polypeptide(L)'
;MKLTNTFCILLLFFSAAAQDGPVRQLKEQARESGRFIDELDGKTDGLRRQADADYAYLENLYIHYHTHPELSFYEKETSKRMAEELRKIGFDVTEKVGGNGVVGVLKNGEGPTILVRADMDALPIVEETG
;
A
#
# COMPACT_ATOMS: atom_id res chain seq x y z
N MET A 1 11.60 7.79 23.43
CA MET A 1 10.39 7.01 23.73
C MET A 1 10.54 5.66 23.04
N LYS A 2 10.35 4.57 23.79
CA LYS A 2 10.78 3.20 23.42
C LYS A 2 9.90 2.62 22.30
N LEU A 3 10.46 2.30 21.14
CA LEU A 3 9.79 1.54 20.08
C LEU A 3 10.02 0.05 20.33
N THR A 4 8.94 -0.68 20.60
CA THR A 4 8.91 -2.12 20.78
C THR A 4 7.96 -2.70 19.75
N ASN A 5 8.45 -3.57 18.85
CA ASN A 5 7.81 -4.78 18.28
C ASN A 5 6.38 -4.68 17.69
N THR A 6 5.81 -5.54 16.87
CA THR A 6 6.11 -6.66 15.94
C THR A 6 4.92 -6.61 14.98
N PHE A 7 5.10 -7.03 13.73
CA PHE A 7 4.19 -6.64 12.67
C PHE A 7 3.94 -7.85 11.79
N CYS A 8 2.68 -8.15 11.56
CA CYS A 8 2.28 -9.39 10.93
C CYS A 8 1.08 -9.13 10.02
N ILE A 9 1.19 -9.64 8.80
CA ILE A 9 0.23 -9.50 7.69
C ILE A 9 -0.62 -10.76 7.63
N LEU A 10 -1.95 -10.61 7.58
CA LEU A 10 -2.84 -11.71 7.20
C LEU A 10 -4.07 -11.18 6.42
N LEU A 11 -4.30 -11.78 5.26
CA LEU A 11 -5.40 -11.53 4.32
C LEU A 11 -6.77 -11.97 4.86
N LEU A 12 -7.84 -11.24 4.51
CA LEU A 12 -9.16 -11.84 4.22
C LEU A 12 -9.85 -11.14 3.04
N PHE A 13 -10.30 -11.95 2.09
CA PHE A 13 -11.16 -11.60 0.95
C PHE A 13 -12.61 -11.35 1.42
N PHE A 14 -13.31 -10.38 0.81
CA PHE A 14 -14.77 -10.46 0.67
C PHE A 14 -15.20 -9.97 -0.72
N SER A 15 -15.67 -10.92 -1.52
CA SER A 15 -16.26 -10.72 -2.85
C SER A 15 -17.69 -10.18 -2.71
N ALA A 16 -18.00 -9.13 -3.47
CA ALA A 16 -19.27 -8.43 -3.44
C ALA A 16 -20.30 -9.06 -4.38
N ALA A 17 -21.40 -9.58 -3.84
CA ALA A 17 -22.67 -9.75 -4.55
C ALA A 17 -23.82 -9.98 -3.54
N ALA A 18 -24.56 -8.92 -3.20
CA ALA A 18 -25.95 -8.99 -2.70
C ALA A 18 -26.52 -7.57 -2.58
N GLN A 19 -27.42 -7.21 -3.49
CA GLN A 19 -28.31 -6.06 -3.34
C GLN A 19 -29.50 -6.51 -2.51
N ASP A 20 -29.54 -6.14 -1.22
CA ASP A 20 -30.72 -5.71 -0.45
C ASP A 20 -30.43 -5.78 1.06
N GLY A 21 -30.56 -4.63 1.74
CA GLY A 21 -30.15 -4.43 3.14
C GLY A 21 -28.64 -4.21 3.34
N PRO A 22 -28.17 -4.08 4.60
CA PRO A 22 -26.93 -3.43 5.10
C PRO A 22 -26.31 -2.17 4.44
N VAL A 23 -26.56 -1.90 3.16
CA VAL A 23 -25.88 -0.85 2.39
C VAL A 23 -26.20 0.57 2.88
N ARG A 24 -27.34 0.79 3.54
CA ARG A 24 -27.71 2.10 4.11
C ARG A 24 -26.86 2.45 5.34
N GLN A 25 -26.59 1.47 6.21
CA GLN A 25 -25.65 1.60 7.33
C GLN A 25 -24.22 1.83 6.84
N LEU A 26 -23.81 1.14 5.77
CA LEU A 26 -22.50 1.38 5.14
C LEU A 26 -22.41 2.77 4.49
N LYS A 27 -23.49 3.28 3.88
CA LYS A 27 -23.57 4.65 3.35
C LYS A 27 -23.55 5.71 4.44
N GLU A 28 -24.19 5.44 5.58
CA GLU A 28 -24.15 6.31 6.76
C GLU A 28 -22.77 6.30 7.42
N GLN A 29 -22.15 5.13 7.59
CA GLN A 29 -20.75 5.00 8.02
C GLN A 29 -19.77 5.67 7.04
N ALA A 30 -20.00 5.57 5.73
CA ALA A 30 -19.20 6.27 4.72
C ALA A 30 -19.42 7.80 4.77
N ARG A 31 -20.63 8.27 5.11
CA ARG A 31 -20.94 9.70 5.29
C ARG A 31 -20.36 10.27 6.60
N GLU A 32 -20.31 9.46 7.66
CA GLU A 32 -19.58 9.80 8.89
C GLU A 32 -18.07 9.78 8.68
N SER A 33 -17.55 8.79 7.95
CA SER A 33 -16.17 8.78 7.46
C SER A 33 -15.88 9.98 6.55
N GLY A 34 -16.88 10.45 5.81
CA GLY A 34 -16.89 11.67 4.99
C GLY A 34 -16.70 12.97 5.80
N ARG A 35 -17.30 13.07 6.98
CA ARG A 35 -17.06 14.22 7.89
C ARG A 35 -15.71 14.11 8.60
N PHE A 36 -15.23 12.88 8.81
CA PHE A 36 -13.91 12.62 9.36
C PHE A 36 -12.79 13.02 8.37
N ILE A 37 -12.94 12.73 7.07
CA ILE A 37 -11.97 13.19 6.05
C ILE A 37 -11.92 14.73 5.93
N ASP A 38 -13.05 15.43 6.04
CA ASP A 38 -13.08 16.90 6.04
C ASP A 38 -12.33 17.50 7.26
N GLU A 39 -12.40 16.84 8.43
CA GLU A 39 -11.63 17.23 9.62
C GLU A 39 -10.14 16.86 9.50
N LEU A 40 -9.82 15.83 8.72
CA LEU A 40 -8.44 15.41 8.45
C LEU A 40 -7.72 16.31 7.45
N ASP A 41 -8.42 17.05 6.59
CA ASP A 41 -7.78 17.89 5.57
C ASP A 41 -6.82 18.93 6.19
N GLY A 42 -7.21 19.61 7.28
CA GLY A 42 -6.30 20.51 8.00
C GLY A 42 -5.16 19.81 8.76
N LYS A 43 -5.31 18.51 9.08
CA LYS A 43 -4.26 17.68 9.70
C LYS A 43 -3.31 17.04 8.67
N THR A 44 -3.74 16.93 7.41
CA THR A 44 -2.99 16.26 6.33
C THR A 44 -2.18 17.22 5.46
N ASP A 45 -2.31 18.53 5.63
CA ASP A 45 -1.49 19.54 4.91
C ASP A 45 0.03 19.33 5.05
N GLY A 46 0.48 18.84 6.20
CA GLY A 46 1.89 18.46 6.40
C GLY A 46 2.28 17.22 5.58
N LEU A 47 1.38 16.23 5.51
CA LEU A 47 1.58 14.99 4.79
C LEU A 47 1.54 15.21 3.27
N ARG A 48 0.60 16.04 2.78
CA ARG A 48 0.51 16.42 1.36
C ARG A 48 1.80 17.10 0.90
N ARG A 49 2.32 18.05 1.66
CA ARG A 49 3.61 18.70 1.36
C ARG A 49 4.79 17.75 1.33
N GLN A 50 4.81 16.73 2.19
CA GLN A 50 5.84 15.69 2.16
C GLN A 50 5.70 14.82 0.90
N ALA A 51 4.48 14.39 0.57
CA ALA A 51 4.22 13.62 -0.64
C ALA A 51 4.60 14.40 -1.92
N ASP A 52 4.31 15.71 -1.97
CA ASP A 52 4.71 16.58 -3.08
C ASP A 52 6.25 16.69 -3.20
N ALA A 53 6.96 16.75 -2.06
CA ALA A 53 8.42 16.80 -2.04
C ALA A 53 9.06 15.48 -2.51
N ASP A 54 8.42 14.34 -2.22
CA ASP A 54 8.89 13.01 -2.63
C ASP A 54 8.46 12.65 -4.07
N TYR A 55 7.57 13.43 -4.69
CA TYR A 55 6.93 13.07 -5.96
C TYR A 55 7.92 12.73 -7.07
N ALA A 56 8.97 13.53 -7.24
CA ALA A 56 9.98 13.27 -8.27
C ALA A 56 10.71 11.93 -8.05
N TYR A 57 10.92 11.51 -6.81
CA TYR A 57 11.50 10.20 -6.51
C TYR A 57 10.51 9.07 -6.84
N LEU A 58 9.26 9.24 -6.42
CA LEU A 58 8.18 8.26 -6.64
C LEU A 58 7.88 8.08 -8.13
N GLU A 59 7.89 9.15 -8.92
CA GLU A 59 7.73 9.13 -10.38
C GLU A 59 8.85 8.32 -11.04
N ASN A 60 10.11 8.55 -10.65
CA ASN A 60 11.23 7.76 -11.17
C ASN A 60 11.15 6.28 -10.77
N LEU A 61 10.67 5.99 -9.56
CA LEU A 61 10.44 4.62 -9.11
C LEU A 61 9.31 3.95 -9.90
N TYR A 62 8.23 4.69 -10.19
CA TYR A 62 7.14 4.25 -11.05
C TYR A 62 7.64 3.93 -12.46
N ILE A 63 8.34 4.87 -13.12
CA ILE A 63 8.91 4.67 -14.46
C ILE A 63 9.83 3.44 -14.49
N HIS A 64 10.62 3.23 -13.43
CA HIS A 64 11.46 2.05 -13.35
C HIS A 64 10.66 0.74 -13.36
N TYR A 65 9.64 0.61 -12.51
CA TYR A 65 8.82 -0.61 -12.49
C TYR A 65 8.06 -0.80 -13.80
N HIS A 66 7.57 0.30 -14.39
CA HIS A 66 6.85 0.28 -15.66
C HIS A 66 7.74 -0.16 -16.84
N THR A 67 9.02 0.19 -16.81
CA THR A 67 10.01 -0.21 -17.84
C THR A 67 10.66 -1.57 -17.59
N HIS A 68 10.44 -2.18 -16.42
CA HIS A 68 10.97 -3.49 -16.05
C HIS A 68 9.84 -4.44 -15.60
N PRO A 69 8.82 -4.69 -16.44
CA PRO A 69 7.72 -5.57 -16.07
C PRO A 69 8.20 -7.01 -15.91
N GLU A 70 7.84 -7.65 -14.79
CA GLU A 70 8.06 -9.08 -14.55
C GLU A 70 6.72 -9.81 -14.48
N LEU A 71 6.70 -11.03 -15.01
CA LEU A 71 5.49 -11.86 -15.05
C LEU A 71 5.10 -12.35 -13.65
N SER A 72 3.81 -12.64 -13.48
CA SER A 72 3.28 -13.29 -12.28
C SER A 72 4.13 -14.51 -11.90
N PHE A 73 4.54 -14.59 -10.63
CA PHE A 73 5.44 -15.59 -10.02
C PHE A 73 6.94 -15.49 -10.38
N TYR A 74 7.34 -14.55 -11.23
CA TYR A 74 8.74 -14.34 -11.63
C TYR A 74 9.27 -12.94 -11.31
N GLU A 75 8.61 -12.22 -10.40
CA GLU A 75 8.86 -10.83 -9.98
C GLU A 75 10.08 -10.69 -9.04
N LYS A 76 11.20 -11.30 -9.41
CA LYS A 76 12.36 -11.43 -8.53
C LYS A 76 13.04 -10.09 -8.30
N GLU A 77 13.28 -9.31 -9.34
CA GLU A 77 13.99 -8.04 -9.24
C GLU A 77 13.07 -6.94 -8.67
N THR A 78 11.79 -6.96 -9.04
CA THR A 78 10.74 -6.08 -8.52
C THR A 78 10.56 -6.28 -7.02
N SER A 79 10.42 -7.54 -6.58
CA SER A 79 10.32 -7.89 -5.16
C SER A 79 11.53 -7.43 -4.35
N LYS A 80 12.73 -7.70 -4.88
CA LYS A 80 13.98 -7.28 -4.23
C LYS A 80 14.04 -5.76 -4.06
N ARG A 81 13.75 -5.01 -5.13
CA ARG A 81 13.77 -3.54 -5.09
C ARG A 81 12.72 -3.00 -4.12
N MET A 82 11.49 -3.54 -4.13
CA MET A 82 10.44 -3.15 -3.18
C MET A 82 10.88 -3.34 -1.73
N ALA A 83 11.53 -4.47 -1.43
CA ALA A 83 12.06 -4.73 -0.10
C ALA A 83 13.16 -3.75 0.31
N GLU A 84 14.04 -3.37 -0.62
CA GLU A 84 15.07 -2.34 -0.39
C GLU A 84 14.45 -0.96 -0.13
N GLU A 85 13.44 -0.55 -0.92
CA GLU A 85 12.73 0.71 -0.74
C GLU A 85 12.05 0.79 0.63
N LEU A 86 11.31 -0.25 1.03
CA LEU A 86 10.64 -0.31 2.32
C LEU A 86 11.64 -0.24 3.50
N ARG A 87 12.79 -0.90 3.38
CA ARG A 87 13.84 -0.83 4.42
C ARG A 87 14.43 0.57 4.55
N LYS A 88 14.65 1.28 3.43
CA LYS A 88 15.21 2.65 3.45
C LYS A 88 14.35 3.60 4.27
N ILE A 89 13.02 3.44 4.21
CA ILE A 89 12.06 4.27 4.94
C ILE A 89 11.70 3.73 6.34
N GLY A 90 12.45 2.73 6.84
CA GLY A 90 12.38 2.28 8.24
C GLY A 90 11.36 1.18 8.52
N PHE A 91 10.86 0.49 7.50
CA PHE A 91 10.00 -0.67 7.71
C PHE A 91 10.86 -1.88 8.10
N ASP A 92 10.33 -2.70 9.00
CA ASP A 92 10.76 -4.08 9.19
C ASP A 92 10.23 -4.88 7.98
N VAL A 93 11.08 -5.64 7.29
CA VAL A 93 10.71 -6.21 5.97
C VAL A 93 10.97 -7.71 5.93
N THR A 94 9.90 -8.46 5.68
CA THR A 94 9.93 -9.90 5.42
C THR A 94 9.75 -10.14 3.93
N GLU A 95 10.74 -10.78 3.32
CA GLU A 95 10.71 -11.19 1.91
C GLU A 95 10.23 -12.64 1.76
N LYS A 96 9.93 -13.03 0.53
CA LYS A 96 9.60 -14.40 0.11
C LYS A 96 8.34 -14.97 0.76
N VAL A 97 7.38 -14.11 1.05
CA VAL A 97 6.08 -14.52 1.57
C VAL A 97 5.24 -15.03 0.40
N GLY A 98 5.00 -16.35 0.35
CA GLY A 98 4.25 -16.96 -0.74
C GLY A 98 4.94 -16.92 -2.12
N GLY A 99 6.27 -16.82 -2.16
CA GLY A 99 7.03 -16.74 -3.41
C GLY A 99 7.88 -15.47 -3.47
N ASN A 100 7.41 -14.46 -4.22
CA ASN A 100 8.07 -13.15 -4.33
C ASN A 100 7.36 -12.05 -3.51
N GLY A 101 6.39 -12.40 -2.66
CA GLY A 101 5.69 -11.42 -1.83
C GLY A 101 6.61 -10.74 -0.81
N VAL A 102 6.39 -9.44 -0.63
CA VAL A 102 7.11 -8.60 0.34
C VAL A 102 6.12 -8.06 1.35
N VAL A 103 6.48 -8.20 2.62
CA VAL A 103 5.70 -7.76 3.77
C VAL A 103 6.51 -6.71 4.52
N GLY A 104 6.13 -5.44 4.34
CA GLY A 104 6.75 -4.31 5.01
C GLY A 104 5.92 -3.85 6.20
N VAL A 105 6.61 -3.52 7.28
CA VAL A 105 5.95 -3.30 8.53
C VAL A 105 6.55 -2.19 9.43
N LEU A 106 5.82 -1.08 9.62
CA LEU A 106 6.25 0.19 10.26
C LEU A 106 5.59 0.52 11.62
N LYS A 107 6.32 0.36 12.72
CA LYS A 107 5.80 0.51 14.11
C LYS A 107 5.72 1.97 14.52
N ASN A 108 4.52 2.44 14.86
CA ASN A 108 4.29 3.83 15.26
C ASN A 108 3.39 3.95 16.50
N GLY A 109 3.86 3.40 17.63
CA GLY A 109 3.17 3.53 18.92
C GLY A 109 1.86 2.74 19.02
N GLU A 110 1.09 3.02 20.08
CA GLU A 110 -0.22 2.40 20.31
C GLU A 110 -1.30 3.10 19.50
N GLY A 111 -2.14 2.31 18.82
CA GLY A 111 -3.24 2.82 18.02
C GLY A 111 -3.87 1.76 17.11
N PRO A 112 -4.87 2.15 16.31
CA PRO A 112 -5.47 1.28 15.32
C PRO A 112 -4.45 0.79 14.28
N THR A 113 -4.60 -0.45 13.84
CA THR A 113 -3.76 -1.05 12.79
C THR A 113 -4.43 -0.91 11.43
N ILE A 114 -3.68 -0.51 10.41
CA ILE A 114 -4.13 -0.37 9.02
C ILE A 114 -3.35 -1.33 8.13
N LEU A 115 -4.03 -1.94 7.16
CA LEU A 115 -3.42 -2.76 6.10
C LEU A 115 -3.57 -2.05 4.75
N VAL A 116 -2.46 -1.92 4.03
CA VAL A 116 -2.44 -1.49 2.63
C VAL A 116 -1.82 -2.61 1.81
N ARG A 117 -2.50 -3.00 0.73
CA ARG A 117 -2.07 -4.08 -0.17
C ARG A 117 -1.98 -3.54 -1.59
N ALA A 118 -0.85 -3.83 -2.24
CA ALA A 118 -0.59 -3.53 -3.64
C ALA A 118 -0.02 -4.78 -4.31
N ASP A 119 -0.37 -4.97 -5.58
CA ASP A 119 0.19 -6.02 -6.44
C ASP A 119 1.37 -5.48 -7.25
N MET A 120 2.27 -6.37 -7.65
CA MET A 120 3.54 -6.01 -8.31
C MET A 120 3.72 -6.72 -9.65
N ASP A 121 2.81 -7.62 -10.04
CA ASP A 121 2.96 -8.44 -11.24
C ASP A 121 2.48 -7.72 -12.49
N ALA A 122 3.20 -7.95 -13.59
CA ALA A 122 2.85 -7.44 -14.90
C ALA A 122 2.15 -8.51 -15.76
N LEU A 123 1.47 -8.04 -16.81
CA LEU A 123 0.80 -8.91 -17.78
C LEU A 123 1.69 -9.17 -18.99
N PRO A 124 1.59 -10.36 -19.64
CA PRO A 124 2.32 -10.68 -20.86
C PRO A 124 1.67 -10.03 -22.09
N ILE A 125 1.65 -8.70 -22.13
CA ILE A 125 1.13 -7.92 -23.25
C ILE A 125 2.21 -6.97 -23.77
N VAL A 126 2.19 -6.71 -25.07
CA VAL A 126 3.01 -5.64 -25.63
C VAL A 126 2.29 -4.33 -25.35
N GLU A 127 2.96 -3.43 -24.65
CA GLU A 127 2.41 -2.12 -24.35
C GLU A 127 2.39 -1.25 -25.62
N GLU A 128 1.22 -0.72 -25.97
CA GLU A 128 1.03 0.15 -27.14
C GLU A 128 1.18 1.64 -26.81
N THR A 129 1.13 2.00 -25.53
CA THR A 129 1.18 3.38 -25.04
C THR A 129 2.05 3.44 -23.78
N GLY A 130 3.17 4.17 -23.83
CA GLY A 130 4.01 4.45 -22.67
C GLY A 130 3.57 5.69 -21.90
#